data_AF-A0A285KAD7-F1
#
_entry.id   AF-A0A285KAD7-F1
#
_cell.length_a   1.000
_cell.length_b   1.000
_cell.length_c   1.000
_cell.angle_alpha   90.00
_cell.angle_beta   90.00
_cell.angle_gamma   90.00
#
_symmetry.space_group_name_H-M   'P 1'
#
loop_
_entity.id
_entity.type
_entity.pdbx_description
1 polymer ?
#
loop_
_entity_poly.entity_id
_entity_poly.type
_entity_poly.pdbx_seq_one_letter_code
_entity_poly.pdbx_strand_id
1 'polypeptide(L)'
;MTHFFAEPPPEDPAPADSRLARRVAAALTGHDGVTVDVQNGVVILTGTVGDARSHDAVLGRVREMGEARDLCDGLTVRDGRSGPGREAELFGELAARLAVRPPPRKAWRAPMAVAARAAVVTTTVTVVFAVGILALIADILLRARGR
;
A
#
# COMPACT_ATOMS: atom_id res chain seq x y z
N MET A 1 33.96 -22.00 -8.12
CA MET A 1 33.31 -22.57 -9.32
C MET A 1 31.92 -21.96 -9.41
N THR A 2 31.82 -20.76 -10.00
CA THR A 2 30.56 -20.03 -10.16
C THR A 2 29.85 -20.57 -11.38
N HIS A 3 28.76 -21.30 -11.17
CA HIS A 3 27.85 -21.68 -12.25
C HIS A 3 27.18 -20.41 -12.77
N PHE A 4 27.70 -19.91 -13.90
CA PHE A 4 27.04 -18.89 -14.70
C PHE A 4 25.81 -19.56 -15.32
N PHE A 5 24.63 -19.28 -14.77
CA PHE A 5 23.36 -19.67 -15.38
C PHE A 5 23.26 -18.85 -16.67
N ALA A 6 23.69 -19.44 -17.78
CA ALA A 6 23.44 -18.86 -19.09
C ALA A 6 21.93 -18.85 -19.27
N GLU A 7 21.35 -17.65 -19.30
CA GLU A 7 19.94 -17.46 -19.60
C GLU A 7 19.67 -18.07 -20.98
N PRO A 8 18.70 -19.00 -21.11
CA PRO A 8 18.38 -19.58 -22.40
C PRO A 8 18.01 -18.47 -23.38
N PRO A 9 18.37 -18.60 -24.66
CA PRO A 9 18.03 -17.59 -25.66
C PRO A 9 16.51 -17.39 -25.69
N PRO A 10 16.02 -16.16 -25.89
CA PRO A 10 14.60 -15.88 -25.94
C PRO A 10 13.96 -16.74 -27.06
N GLU A 11 12.99 -17.57 -26.71
CA GLU A 11 12.23 -18.34 -27.68
C GLU A 11 11.40 -17.39 -28.55
N ASP A 12 11.44 -17.60 -29.87
CA ASP A 12 10.59 -16.83 -30.79
C ASP A 12 9.11 -17.11 -30.47
N PRO A 13 8.27 -16.07 -30.33
CA PRO A 13 6.87 -16.26 -29.97
C PRO A 13 6.14 -17.01 -31.07
N ALA A 14 5.25 -17.93 -30.67
CA ALA A 14 4.46 -18.72 -31.60
C ALA A 14 3.67 -17.81 -32.57
N PRO A 15 3.36 -18.29 -33.81
CA PRO A 15 2.64 -17.48 -34.79
C PRO A 15 1.25 -16.98 -34.35
N ALA A 16 0.64 -17.63 -33.35
CA ALA A 16 -0.59 -17.18 -32.72
C ALA A 16 -0.35 -16.00 -31.76
N ASP A 17 0.66 -16.11 -30.89
CA ASP A 17 1.04 -15.07 -29.93
C ASP A 17 1.47 -13.79 -30.65
N SER A 18 2.27 -13.92 -31.71
CA SER A 18 2.66 -12.80 -32.59
C SER A 18 1.47 -12.08 -33.25
N ARG A 19 0.35 -12.78 -33.48
CA ARG A 19 -0.87 -12.17 -34.01
C ARG A 19 -1.67 -11.49 -32.91
N LEU A 20 -1.78 -12.12 -31.75
CA LEU A 20 -2.43 -11.54 -30.56
C LEU A 20 -1.70 -10.28 -30.11
N ALA A 21 -0.37 -10.32 -29.97
CA ALA A 21 0.48 -9.19 -29.61
C ALA A 21 0.25 -7.99 -30.54
N ARG A 22 0.23 -8.22 -31.86
CA ARG A 22 -0.06 -7.16 -32.84
C ARG A 22 -1.45 -6.55 -32.69
N ARG A 23 -2.48 -7.37 -32.44
CA ARG A 23 -3.84 -6.86 -32.24
C ARG A 23 -3.97 -6.09 -30.94
N VAL A 24 -3.37 -6.57 -29.85
CA VAL A 24 -3.35 -5.86 -28.57
C VAL A 24 -2.59 -4.54 -28.70
N ALA A 25 -1.41 -4.53 -29.33
CA ALA A 25 -0.66 -3.30 -29.58
C ALA A 25 -1.46 -2.29 -30.44
N ALA A 26 -2.18 -2.78 -31.46
CA ALA A 26 -3.08 -1.94 -32.26
C ALA A 26 -4.31 -1.44 -31.48
N ALA A 27 -4.80 -2.20 -30.50
CA ALA A 27 -5.90 -1.77 -29.64
C ALA A 27 -5.47 -0.73 -28.60
N LEU A 28 -4.19 -0.74 -28.23
CA LEU A 28 -3.57 0.15 -27.24
C LEU A 28 -2.82 1.34 -27.88
N THR A 29 -3.02 1.59 -29.17
CA THR A 29 -2.39 2.71 -29.86
C THR A 29 -2.83 4.03 -29.21
N GLY A 30 -1.87 4.81 -28.70
CA GLY A 30 -2.12 6.01 -27.88
C GLY A 30 -1.69 5.88 -26.42
N HIS A 31 -1.23 4.70 -26.00
CA HIS A 31 -0.63 4.49 -24.69
C HIS A 31 0.89 4.26 -24.80
N ASP A 32 1.64 5.34 -25.10
CA ASP A 32 3.07 5.29 -25.42
C ASP A 32 3.98 4.77 -24.28
N GLY A 33 3.44 4.67 -23.07
CA GLY A 33 4.12 4.11 -21.90
C GLY A 33 3.85 2.63 -21.64
N VAL A 34 3.10 1.94 -22.50
CA VAL A 34 2.69 0.54 -22.33
C VAL A 34 3.39 -0.36 -23.33
N THR A 35 4.14 -1.33 -22.81
CA THR A 35 4.73 -2.42 -23.58
C THR A 35 3.82 -3.65 -23.48
N VAL A 36 3.65 -4.33 -24.62
CA VAL A 36 2.84 -5.54 -24.74
C VAL A 36 3.75 -6.70 -25.10
N ASP A 37 3.70 -7.76 -24.32
CA ASP A 37 4.27 -9.06 -24.66
C ASP A 37 3.19 -10.15 -24.60
N VAL A 38 3.36 -11.23 -25.35
CA VAL A 38 2.43 -12.35 -25.36
C VAL A 38 3.19 -13.66 -25.35
N GLN A 39 2.89 -14.49 -24.35
CA GLN A 39 3.50 -15.81 -24.20
C GLN A 39 2.42 -16.84 -23.92
N ASN A 40 2.30 -17.86 -24.76
CA ASN A 40 1.34 -18.96 -24.59
C ASN A 40 -0.12 -18.47 -24.47
N GLY A 41 -0.48 -17.44 -25.23
CA GLY A 41 -1.79 -16.78 -25.18
C GLY A 41 -2.04 -15.91 -23.94
N VAL A 42 -1.06 -15.73 -23.06
CA VAL A 42 -1.12 -14.80 -21.92
C VAL A 42 -0.58 -13.44 -22.36
N VAL A 43 -1.37 -12.39 -22.18
CA VAL A 43 -0.95 -11.02 -22.47
C VAL A 43 -0.28 -10.44 -21.24
N ILE A 44 0.94 -9.95 -21.39
CA ILE A 44 1.73 -9.31 -20.35
C ILE A 44 1.83 -7.82 -20.68
N LEU A 45 1.25 -6.98 -19.84
CA LEU A 45 1.31 -5.53 -19.98
C LEU A 45 2.29 -4.96 -18.98
N THR A 46 3.26 -4.19 -19.44
CA THR A 46 4.26 -3.54 -18.57
C THR A 46 4.43 -2.08 -18.94
N GLY A 47 4.92 -1.29 -17.98
CA GLY A 47 5.24 0.12 -18.21
C GLY A 47 4.45 1.03 -17.30
N THR A 48 4.22 2.26 -17.77
CA THR A 48 3.72 3.34 -16.93
C THR A 48 2.58 4.09 -17.61
N VAL A 49 1.47 4.26 -16.89
CA VAL A 49 0.30 5.03 -17.32
C VAL A 49 0.12 6.27 -16.45
N GLY A 50 -0.48 7.32 -16.99
CA GLY A 50 -0.54 8.63 -16.33
C GLY A 50 -1.47 8.68 -15.11
N ASP A 51 -2.51 7.85 -15.09
CA ASP A 51 -3.53 7.86 -14.05
C ASP A 51 -4.33 6.54 -13.98
N ALA A 52 -5.12 6.41 -12.92
CA ALA A 52 -5.94 5.23 -12.64
C ALA A 52 -6.97 4.90 -13.74
N ARG A 53 -7.60 5.92 -14.33
CA ARG A 53 -8.61 5.69 -15.37
C ARG A 53 -7.93 5.20 -16.64
N SER A 54 -6.75 5.72 -16.95
CA SER A 54 -5.92 5.22 -18.04
C SER A 54 -5.51 3.76 -17.82
N HIS A 55 -5.15 3.38 -16.58
CA HIS A 55 -4.88 1.99 -16.20
C HIS A 55 -6.10 1.08 -16.42
N ASP A 56 -7.25 1.44 -15.84
CA ASP A 56 -8.49 0.68 -15.96
C ASP A 56 -8.95 0.58 -17.42
N ALA A 57 -8.81 1.64 -18.20
CA ALA A 57 -9.15 1.67 -19.62
C ALA A 57 -8.30 0.71 -20.44
N VAL A 58 -6.98 0.65 -20.19
CA VAL A 58 -6.07 -0.29 -20.85
C VAL A 58 -6.45 -1.73 -20.52
N LEU A 59 -6.66 -2.05 -19.24
CA LEU A 59 -7.04 -3.41 -18.83
C LEU A 59 -8.42 -3.81 -19.39
N GLY A 60 -9.39 -2.89 -19.34
CA GLY A 60 -10.73 -3.10 -19.90
C GLY A 60 -10.65 -3.41 -21.40
N ARG A 61 -9.87 -2.63 -22.14
CA ARG A 61 -9.71 -2.79 -23.60
C ARG A 61 -9.17 -4.16 -23.98
N VAL A 62 -8.17 -4.67 -23.26
CA VAL A 62 -7.59 -6.00 -23.53
C VAL A 62 -8.58 -7.11 -23.15
N ARG A 63 -9.31 -6.96 -22.05
CA ARG A 63 -10.33 -7.94 -21.63
C ARG A 63 -11.50 -8.03 -22.60
N GLU A 64 -11.94 -6.90 -23.15
CA GLU A 64 -13.03 -6.84 -24.15
C GLU A 64 -12.72 -7.61 -25.43
N MET A 65 -11.44 -7.79 -25.79
CA MET A 65 -11.06 -8.56 -26.96
C MET A 65 -11.39 -10.06 -26.80
N GLY A 66 -11.38 -10.60 -25.58
CA GLY A 66 -11.72 -12.00 -25.29
C GLY A 66 -10.79 -13.07 -25.90
N GLU A 67 -9.70 -12.65 -26.56
CA GLU A 67 -8.77 -13.54 -27.26
C GLU A 67 -7.63 -14.03 -26.37
N ALA A 68 -7.31 -13.29 -25.31
CA ALA A 68 -6.27 -13.64 -24.37
C ALA A 68 -6.77 -14.76 -23.44
N ARG A 69 -5.92 -15.77 -23.21
CA ARG A 69 -6.19 -16.81 -22.21
C ARG A 69 -6.15 -16.24 -20.80
N ASP A 70 -5.20 -15.34 -20.56
CA ASP A 70 -5.01 -14.64 -19.29
C ASP A 70 -4.33 -13.28 -19.52
N LEU A 71 -4.37 -12.42 -18.51
CA LEU A 71 -3.82 -11.07 -18.53
C LEU A 71 -2.97 -10.82 -17.29
N CYS A 72 -1.66 -10.68 -17.47
CA CYS A 72 -0.72 -10.25 -16.44
C CYS A 72 -0.59 -8.72 -16.46
N ASP A 73 -0.97 -8.09 -15.35
CA ASP A 73 -0.86 -6.65 -15.14
C ASP A 73 0.45 -6.31 -14.41
N GLY A 74 1.39 -5.72 -15.13
CA GLY A 74 2.61 -5.10 -14.61
C GLY A 74 2.64 -3.59 -14.86
N LEU A 75 1.48 -2.95 -15.06
CA LEU A 75 1.40 -1.52 -15.28
C LEU A 75 1.55 -0.77 -13.95
N THR A 76 2.31 0.32 -14.00
CA THR A 76 2.49 1.24 -12.89
C THR A 76 1.76 2.54 -13.18
N VAL A 77 1.07 3.09 -12.19
CA VAL A 77 0.38 4.37 -12.35
C VAL A 77 1.29 5.50 -11.85
N ARG A 78 1.67 6.41 -12.75
CA ARG A 78 2.42 7.62 -12.43
C ARG A 78 1.47 8.70 -11.91
N ASP A 79 0.68 8.33 -10.92
CA ASP A 79 0.02 9.35 -10.15
C ASP A 79 1.14 10.06 -9.38
N GLY A 80 1.26 11.37 -9.47
CA GLY A 80 2.05 12.16 -8.49
C GLY A 80 1.54 12.02 -7.04
N ARG A 81 0.71 11.00 -6.77
CA ARG A 81 0.06 10.60 -5.52
C ARG A 81 0.39 9.15 -5.13
N SER A 82 1.55 8.59 -5.51
CA SER A 82 2.08 7.34 -4.92
C SER A 82 2.47 7.50 -3.44
N GLY A 83 1.77 8.36 -2.70
CA GLY A 83 1.91 8.53 -1.27
C GLY A 83 0.85 7.72 -0.52
N PRO A 84 1.09 7.41 0.77
CA PRO A 84 0.25 6.57 1.63
C PRO A 84 -1.23 6.99 1.76
N GLY A 85 -1.63 8.13 1.19
CA GLY A 85 -3.01 8.61 1.19
C GLY A 85 -3.94 7.83 0.27
N ARG A 86 -3.48 7.32 -0.88
CA ARG A 86 -4.37 6.64 -1.85
C ARG A 86 -4.80 5.26 -1.37
N GLU A 87 -3.90 4.53 -0.72
CA GLU A 87 -4.20 3.23 -0.12
C GLU A 87 -5.15 3.38 1.08
N ALA A 88 -4.98 4.45 1.86
CA ALA A 88 -5.88 4.81 2.95
C ALA A 88 -7.28 5.24 2.45
N GLU A 89 -7.37 5.95 1.32
CA GLU A 89 -8.64 6.33 0.69
C GLU A 89 -9.38 5.13 0.11
N LEU A 90 -8.68 4.24 -0.60
CA LEU A 90 -9.27 3.00 -1.14
C LEU A 90 -9.73 2.07 -0.01
N PHE A 91 -8.92 1.93 1.05
CA PHE A 91 -9.33 1.18 2.24
C PHE A 91 -10.53 1.84 2.93
N GLY A 92 -10.56 3.17 3.03
CA GLY A 92 -11.66 3.92 3.59
C GLY A 92 -12.97 3.75 2.82
N GLU A 93 -12.91 3.77 1.49
CA GLU A 93 -14.08 3.58 0.63
C GLU A 93 -14.56 2.12 0.65
N LEU A 94 -13.64 1.15 0.66
CA LEU A 94 -13.97 -0.26 0.81
C LEU A 94 -14.58 -0.55 2.19
N ALA A 95 -14.02 0.03 3.26
CA ALA A 95 -14.55 -0.06 4.61
C ALA A 95 -15.94 0.60 4.71
N ALA A 96 -16.18 1.71 4.02
CA ALA A 96 -17.50 2.35 3.98
C ALA A 96 -18.54 1.51 3.23
N ARG A 97 -18.14 0.80 2.16
CA ARG A 97 -19.02 -0.11 1.41
C ARG A 97 -19.30 -1.41 2.17
N LEU A 98 -18.31 -1.92 2.89
CA LEU A 98 -18.41 -3.15 3.70
C LEU A 98 -18.96 -2.90 5.10
N ALA A 99 -19.01 -1.64 5.54
CA ALA A 99 -19.69 -1.26 6.77
C ALA A 99 -21.18 -1.50 6.61
N VAL A 100 -21.61 -2.71 6.98
CA VAL A 100 -22.98 -2.97 7.45
C VAL A 100 -23.32 -1.84 8.39
N ARG A 101 -24.33 -1.05 8.02
CA ARG A 101 -24.80 0.14 8.74
C ARG A 101 -24.71 -0.13 10.25
N PRO A 102 -23.77 0.49 10.99
CA PRO A 102 -23.68 0.22 12.41
C PRO A 102 -25.04 0.57 13.01
N PRO A 103 -25.64 -0.31 13.83
CA PRO A 103 -26.93 0.00 14.43
C PRO A 103 -26.81 1.35 15.15
N PRO A 104 -27.86 2.19 15.12
CA PRO A 104 -27.81 3.50 15.75
C PRO A 104 -27.35 3.29 17.19
N ARG A 105 -26.20 3.88 17.53
CA ARG A 105 -25.65 3.85 18.89
C ARG A 105 -26.68 4.54 19.78
N LYS A 106 -27.58 3.75 20.38
CA LYS A 106 -28.39 4.18 21.51
C LYS A 106 -27.39 4.69 22.53
N ALA A 107 -27.47 5.99 22.83
CA ALA A 107 -26.70 6.64 23.86
C ALA A 107 -26.92 5.90 25.19
N TRP A 108 -26.07 4.92 25.45
CA TRP A 108 -26.03 4.22 26.72
C TRP A 108 -25.16 5.04 27.65
N ARG A 109 -25.83 5.60 28.64
CA ARG A 109 -25.24 6.25 29.81
C ARG A 109 -24.11 5.37 30.33
N ALA A 110 -22.91 5.94 30.39
CA ALA A 110 -21.72 5.25 30.87
C ALA A 110 -21.90 4.82 32.34
N PRO A 111 -21.57 3.56 32.71
CA PRO A 111 -21.29 3.23 34.10
C PRO A 111 -19.86 3.69 34.44
N MET A 112 -19.77 4.57 35.44
CA MET A 112 -18.62 5.34 35.94
C MET A 112 -17.41 4.55 36.50
N ALA A 113 -17.17 3.29 36.14
CA ALA A 113 -16.23 2.45 36.90
C ALA A 113 -14.80 2.33 36.32
N VAL A 114 -14.53 2.70 35.07
CA VAL A 114 -13.22 2.42 34.43
C VAL A 114 -12.25 3.61 34.47
N ALA A 115 -12.73 4.83 34.67
CA ALA A 115 -11.88 6.02 34.72
C ALA A 115 -11.00 6.13 35.99
N ALA A 116 -11.36 5.44 37.08
CA ALA A 116 -10.67 5.57 38.36
C ALA A 116 -9.28 4.91 38.39
N ARG A 117 -9.03 3.86 37.58
CA ARG A 117 -7.76 3.12 37.63
C ARG A 117 -6.62 3.78 36.84
N ALA A 118 -6.93 4.56 35.80
CA ALA A 118 -5.90 5.22 35.00
C ALA A 118 -5.31 6.46 35.72
N ALA A 119 -6.13 7.21 36.46
CA ALA A 119 -5.68 8.43 37.13
C ALA A 119 -4.71 8.20 38.30
N VAL A 120 -4.84 7.06 39.00
CA VAL A 120 -3.98 6.70 40.15
C VAL A 120 -2.56 6.31 39.72
N VAL A 121 -2.42 5.70 38.54
CA VAL A 121 -1.10 5.29 38.02
C VAL A 121 -0.30 6.52 37.57
N THR A 122 -0.94 7.52 36.95
CA THR A 122 -0.25 8.74 36.53
C THR A 122 0.24 9.61 37.70
N THR A 123 -0.52 9.70 38.79
CA THR A 123 -0.13 10.54 39.94
C THR A 123 1.03 9.94 40.73
N THR A 124 1.04 8.62 40.92
CA THR A 124 2.11 7.92 41.64
C THR A 124 3.47 8.02 40.92
N VAL A 125 3.50 7.89 39.59
CA VAL A 125 4.74 8.06 38.80
C VAL A 125 5.30 9.48 38.91
N THR A 126 4.44 10.49 38.87
CA THR A 126 4.87 11.89 38.92
C THR A 126 5.49 12.26 40.28
N VAL A 127 4.92 11.75 41.38
CA VAL A 127 5.43 12.01 42.73
C VAL A 127 6.80 11.36 42.95
N VAL A 128 6.98 10.10 42.54
CA VAL A 128 8.28 9.41 42.69
C VAL A 128 9.38 10.11 41.88
N PHE A 129 9.05 10.56 40.66
CA PHE A 129 10.00 11.27 39.81
C PHE A 129 10.41 12.63 40.42
N ALA A 130 9.45 13.40 40.96
CA ALA A 130 9.73 14.68 41.61
C ALA A 130 10.62 14.51 42.85
N VAL A 131 10.37 13.51 43.70
CA VAL A 131 11.20 13.22 44.88
C VAL A 131 12.62 12.80 44.48
N GLY A 132 12.75 11.97 43.44
CA GLY A 132 14.05 11.56 42.92
C GLY A 132 14.90 12.74 42.42
N ILE A 133 14.29 13.68 41.66
CA ILE A 133 14.97 14.90 41.21
C ILE A 133 15.40 15.75 42.40
N LEU A 134 14.54 15.91 43.41
CA LEU A 134 14.86 16.74 44.57
C LEU A 134 16.05 16.17 45.37
N ALA A 135 16.10 14.84 45.54
CA ALA A 135 17.22 14.16 46.18
C ALA A 135 18.52 14.29 45.36
N LEU A 136 18.44 14.20 44.04
CA LEU A 136 19.58 14.40 43.14
C LEU A 136 20.14 15.82 43.25
N ILE A 137 19.27 16.83 43.24
CA ILE A 137 19.68 18.24 43.38
C ILE A 137 20.33 18.48 44.75
N ALA A 138 19.77 17.91 45.82
CA ALA A 138 20.34 18.01 47.16
C ALA A 138 21.75 17.39 47.24
N ASP A 139 21.98 16.21 46.64
CA ASP A 139 23.30 15.57 46.61
C ASP A 139 24.33 16.42 45.82
N ILE A 140 23.91 16.98 44.68
CA ILE A 140 24.76 17.87 43.87
C ILE A 140 25.14 19.12 44.68
N LEU A 141 24.19 19.75 45.37
CA LEU A 141 24.44 20.94 46.18
C LEU A 141 25.34 20.65 47.38
N LEU A 142 25.18 19.48 48.03
CA LEU A 142 26.05 19.06 49.13
C LEU A 142 27.49 18.79 48.65
N ARG A 143 27.66 18.15 47.48
CA ARG A 143 28.98 17.94 46.87
C ARG A 143 29.64 19.24 46.42
N ALA A 144 28.86 20.21 45.93
CA ALA A 144 29.36 21.51 45.49
C ALA A 144 29.84 22.37 46.67
N ARG A 145 29.31 22.15 47.88
CA ARG A 145 29.65 22.90 49.10
C ARG A 145 30.80 22.30 49.91
N GLY A 146 31.19 21.05 49.59
CA GLY A 146 32.28 20.32 50.23
C GLY A 146 33.64 20.43 49.53
N ARG A 147 33.75 21.25 48.47
CA ARG A 147 35.02 21.69 47.87
C ARG A 147 35.23 23.16 48.18
#